data_AF-A0A3B0RJ34-F1
#
_entry.id   AF-A0A3B0RJ34-F1
#
_cell.length_a   1.000
_cell.length_b   1.000
_cell.length_c   1.000
_cell.angle_alpha   90.00
_cell.angle_beta   90.00
_cell.angle_gamma   90.00
#
_symmetry.space_group_name_H-M   'P 1'
#
loop_
_entity.id
_entity.type
_entity.pdbx_description
1 polymer ?
#
loop_
_entity_poly.entity_id
_entity_poly.type
_entity_poly.pdbx_seq_one_letter_code
_entity_poly.pdbx_strand_id
1 'polypeptide(L)' 'MHDRKVTPDMVPAIKLARSLKINYSVIASYFVINQGRIADVMKGRLFPEIPAAQQLPTDFPSA' A
#
# COMPACT_ATOMS: atom_id res chain seq x y z
N MET A 1 -10.57 -1.40 -16.85
CA MET A 1 -10.12 -2.02 -15.58
C MET A 1 -10.66 -1.14 -14.46
N HIS A 2 -11.61 -1.62 -13.64
CA HIS A 2 -12.15 -0.82 -12.54
C HIS A 2 -11.04 -0.61 -11.51
N ASP A 3 -10.55 0.64 -11.37
CA ASP A 3 -9.55 1.00 -10.38
C ASP A 3 -10.17 0.90 -8.99
N ARG A 4 -9.78 -0.12 -8.22
CA ARG A 4 -10.21 -0.25 -6.82
C ARG A 4 -9.66 0.94 -6.05
N LYS A 5 -10.54 1.64 -5.34
CA LYS A 5 -10.13 2.75 -4.47
C LYS A 5 -9.30 2.24 -3.30
N VAL A 6 -8.28 3.02 -2.92
CA VAL A 6 -7.56 2.79 -1.67
C VAL A 6 -8.48 3.08 -0.50
N THR A 7 -8.45 2.20 0.50
CA THR A 7 -9.18 2.36 1.75
C THR A 7 -8.21 2.67 2.89
N PRO A 8 -8.67 3.31 3.99
CA PRO A 8 -7.85 3.57 5.17
C PRO A 8 -7.08 2.34 5.67
N ASP A 9 -7.71 1.16 5.67
CA ASP A 9 -7.13 -0.08 6.20
C ASP A 9 -5.95 -0.61 5.38
N MET A 10 -5.85 -0.23 4.11
CA MET A 10 -4.72 -0.62 3.24
C MET A 10 -3.46 0.22 3.52
N VAL A 11 -3.64 1.47 3.96
CA VAL A 11 -2.58 2.47 4.05
C VAL A 11 -1.42 2.06 4.98
N PRO A 12 -1.68 1.52 6.20
CA PRO A 12 -0.60 1.11 7.09
C PRO A 12 0.33 0.08 6.44
N ALA A 13 -0.25 -0.92 5.76
CA ALA A 13 0.48 -1.97 5.10
C ALA A 13 1.21 -1.47 3.84
N ILE A 14 0.61 -0.57 3.05
CA ILE A 14 1.28 0.07 1.90
C ILE A 14 2.52 0.84 2.37
N LYS A 15 2.40 1.65 3.43
CA LYS A 15 3.51 2.44 3.97
C LYS A 15 4.63 1.54 4.50
N LEU A 16 4.30 0.49 5.24
CA LEU A 16 5.28 -0.48 5.74
C LEU A 16 5.94 -1.26 4.59
N ALA A 17 5.18 -1.77 3.63
CA ALA A 17 5.73 -2.50 2.48
C ALA A 17 6.72 -1.62 1.70
N ARG A 18 6.43 -0.33 1.57
CA ARG A 18 7.34 0.63 0.94
C ARG A 18 8.58 0.96 1.75
N SER A 19 8.52 1.04 3.07
CA SER A 19 9.73 1.18 3.89
C SER A 19 10.62 -0.06 3.80
N LEU A 20 10.02 -1.24 3.60
CA LEU A 20 10.73 -2.50 3.31
C LEU A 20 11.19 -2.63 1.85
N LYS A 21 11.07 -1.56 1.05
CA LYS A 21 11.47 -1.49 -0.37
C LYS A 21 10.74 -2.47 -1.31
N ILE A 22 9.59 -3.02 -0.92
CA ILE A 22 8.80 -3.93 -1.76
C ILE A 22 8.26 -3.18 -2.99
N ASN A 23 8.41 -3.77 -4.17
CA ASN A 23 8.04 -3.15 -5.45
C ASN A 23 6.56 -2.75 -5.52
N TYR A 24 6.28 -1.64 -6.20
CA TYR A 24 4.91 -1.13 -6.38
C TYR A 24 4.00 -2.15 -7.05
N SER A 25 4.52 -2.92 -8.01
CA SER A 25 3.78 -3.99 -8.68
C SER A 25 3.27 -5.06 -7.71
N VAL A 26 4.11 -5.47 -6.75
CA VAL A 26 3.75 -6.48 -5.75
C VAL A 26 2.66 -5.95 -4.81
N ILE A 27 2.84 -4.75 -4.29
CA ILE A 27 1.86 -4.09 -3.41
C ILE A 27 0.52 -3.87 -4.13
N ALA A 28 0.58 -3.39 -5.38
CA ALA A 28 -0.58 -3.12 -6.20
C ALA A 28 -1.36 -4.39 -6.51
N SER A 29 -0.66 -5.49 -6.84
CA SER A 29 -1.27 -6.79 -7.07
C SER A 29 -1.94 -7.34 -5.82
N TYR A 30 -1.29 -7.27 -4.65
CA TYR A 30 -1.85 -7.77 -3.39
C TYR A 30 -3.16 -7.07 -3.02
N PHE A 31 -3.22 -5.74 -3.14
CA PHE A 31 -4.46 -4.99 -2.84
C PHE A 31 -5.44 -4.88 -4.02
N VAL A 32 -5.02 -5.30 -5.22
CA VAL A 32 -5.76 -5.15 -6.48
C VAL A 32 -6.09 -3.67 -6.76
N ILE A 33 -5.08 -2.79 -6.63
CA ILE A 33 -5.19 -1.33 -6.86
C ILE A 33 -4.23 -0.88 -7.97
N ASN A 34 -4.43 0.33 -8.50
CA ASN A 34 -3.48 0.90 -9.45
C ASN A 34 -2.20 1.40 -8.75
N GLN A 35 -1.03 1.20 -9.38
CA GLN A 35 0.27 1.57 -8.81
C GLN A 35 0.39 3.07 -8.48
N GLY A 36 -0.27 3.94 -9.25
CA GLY A 36 -0.31 5.38 -8.97
C GLY A 36 -0.88 5.69 -7.58
N ARG A 37 -1.79 4.85 -7.07
CA ARG A 37 -2.38 5.02 -5.75
C ARG A 37 -1.40 4.81 -4.60
N ILE A 38 -0.43 3.92 -4.79
CA ILE A 38 0.67 3.73 -3.83
C ILE A 38 1.49 5.01 -3.74
N ALA A 39 1.78 5.66 -4.88
CA ALA A 39 2.50 6.93 -4.88
C ALA A 39 1.70 8.03 -4.17
N ASP A 40 0.38 8.08 -4.37
CA ASP A 40 -0.48 9.07 -3.70
C ASP A 40 -0.50 8.85 -2.17
N VAL A 41 -0.52 7.60 -1.69
CA VAL A 41 -0.37 7.28 -0.26
C VAL A 41 1.00 7.72 0.27
N MET A 42 2.09 7.38 -0.43
CA MET A 42 3.45 7.70 0.01
C MET A 42 3.77 9.20 -0.03
N LYS A 43 3.12 9.95 -0.92
CA LYS A 43 3.21 11.42 -1.00
C LYS A 43 2.28 12.14 -0.02
N GLY A 44 1.48 11.40 0.77
CA GLY A 44 0.52 11.98 1.72
C GLY A 44 -0.70 12.63 1.06
N ARG A 45 -0.98 12.34 -0.21
CA ARG A 45 -2.20 12.82 -0.90
C ARG A 45 -3.44 12.02 -0.51
N LEU A 46 -3.23 10.76 -0.11
CA LEU A 46 -4.26 9.87 0.41
C LEU A 46 -3.88 9.45 1.83
N PHE A 47 -4.77 9.75 2.79
CA PHE A 47 -4.66 9.35 4.19
C PHE A 47 -3.29 9.68 4.84
N PRO A 48 -2.85 10.96 4.79
CA PRO A 48 -1.55 11.37 5.34
C PRO A 48 -1.42 11.06 6.84
N GLU A 49 -2.50 11.19 7.60
CA GLU A 49 -2.56 11.00 9.05
C GLU A 49 -2.40 9.54 9.52
N ILE A 50 -2.62 8.56 8.65
CA ILE A 50 -2.57 7.13 9.03
C ILE A 50 -1.11 6.66 9.07
N PRO A 51 -0.56 6.22 10.22
CA PRO A 51 0.83 5.77 10.29
C PRO A 51 1.06 4.43 9.56
N ALA A 52 2.32 4.08 9.34
CA ALA A 52 2.68 2.74 8.85
C ALA A 52 2.34 1.66 9.88
N ALA A 53 2.03 0.45 9.41
CA ALA A 53 1.87 -0.71 10.28
C ALA A 53 3.23 -1.10 10.90
N GLN A 54 3.18 -1.84 12.00
CA GLN A 54 4.39 -2.46 12.58
C GLN A 54 4.73 -3.80 11.91
N GLN A 55 3.71 -4.49 11.38
CA GLN A 55 3.84 -5.78 10.73
C GLN A 55 2.97 -5.82 9.48
N LEU A 56 3.43 -6.54 8.44
CA LEU A 56 2.61 -6.80 7.26
C LEU A 56 1.59 -7.91 7.55
N PRO A 57 0.48 -7.97 6.80
CA PRO A 57 -0.42 -9.11 6.82
C PRO A 57 0.35 -10.43 6.63
N THR A 58 -0.08 -11.50 7.29
CA THR A 58 0.60 -12.80 7.25
C THR A 58 0.59 -13.42 5.84
N ASP A 59 -0.40 -13.08 5.03
CA ASP A 59 -0.55 -13.49 3.63
C ASP A 59 0.11 -12.50 2.64
N PHE A 60 0.73 -11.44 3.13
CA PHE A 60 1.44 -10.50 2.27
C PHE A 60 2.63 -11.20 1.61
N PRO A 61 2.83 -11.06 0.29
CA PRO A 61 3.93 -11.73 -0.40
C PRO A 61 5.27 -11.25 0.16
N SER A 62 5.95 -12.13 0.89
CA SER A 62 7.38 -12.01 1.19
C SER A 62 8.16 -12.26 -0.10
N ALA A 63 8.98 -11.29 -0.48
CA ALA A 63 9.82 -11.36 -1.68
C ALA A 63 10.71 -12.62 -1.70
#